data_AF-A0A484AY83-F1
#
_entry.id   AF-A0A484AY83-F1
#
_cell.length_a   1.000
_cell.length_b   1.000
_cell.length_c   1.000
_cell.angle_alpha   90.00
_cell.angle_beta   90.00
_cell.angle_gamma   90.00
#
_symmetry.space_group_name_H-M   'P 1'
#
loop_
_entity.id
_entity.type
_entity.pdbx_description
1 polymer ?
#
loop_
_entity_poly.entity_id
_entity_poly.type
_entity_poly.pdbx_seq_one_letter_code
_entity_poly.pdbx_strand_id
1 'polypeptide(L)'
;MSRLLMAAPSRLARELRYTRFNKFPIFNRHFAAKSTCKGAQEKKPPPKPGYFPSGGTHATFDDLPKPQGDFMKEWKAKNSRYNMALLSGIAAFVGTLFLCITSEDFRLYYDIPDYPYTEDEMEEFAKEEERREQEKEEREQRRQDRLDAKELKVRRRKAKEAMSREVELMQKDLDEGDLDEGEMAELIQLTQDREEFEAYEREELKRLAEQEKEREKIKKEKEKARQEQQKQRDKERKEREKGTA
;
A
#
# COMPACT_ATOMS: atom_id res chain seq x y z
N MET A 1 -16.78 45.18 22.31
CA MET A 1 -17.87 44.26 22.72
C MET A 1 -17.56 42.87 22.17
N SER A 2 -17.72 41.84 23.02
CA SER A 2 -17.84 40.40 22.71
C SER A 2 -16.80 39.75 21.77
N ARG A 3 -15.85 38.95 22.27
CA ARG A 3 -15.94 37.56 22.79
C ARG A 3 -15.56 36.55 21.70
N LEU A 4 -14.56 35.72 22.03
CA LEU A 4 -14.33 34.32 21.62
C LEU A 4 -14.52 33.99 20.13
N LEU A 5 -13.54 33.39 19.46
CA LEU A 5 -13.31 31.95 19.60
C LEU A 5 -11.83 31.58 19.41
N MET A 6 -11.34 30.89 20.44
CA MET A 6 -10.14 30.09 20.47
C MET A 6 -10.23 28.89 19.51
N ALA A 7 -9.07 28.54 18.95
CA ALA A 7 -8.53 27.20 18.79
C ALA A 7 -9.52 26.01 18.80
N ALA A 8 -9.61 25.32 17.66
CA ALA A 8 -9.91 23.90 17.59
C ALA A 8 -8.86 23.21 16.69
N PRO A 9 -7.87 22.50 17.26
CA PRO A 9 -7.00 21.63 16.48
C PRO A 9 -7.73 20.33 16.12
N SER A 10 -7.66 19.99 14.84
CA SER A 10 -7.68 18.63 14.27
C SER A 10 -7.87 17.47 15.25
N ARG A 11 -9.10 16.97 15.37
CA ARG A 11 -9.40 15.63 15.91
C ARG A 11 -10.19 14.82 14.89
N LEU A 12 -9.54 14.41 13.81
CA LEU A 12 -10.04 13.37 12.89
C LEU A 12 -8.89 12.47 12.41
N ALA A 13 -8.10 11.97 13.36
CA ALA A 13 -7.05 10.99 13.06
C ALA A 13 -6.77 10.10 14.27
N ARG A 14 -7.76 9.33 14.72
CA ARG A 14 -7.58 8.14 15.57
C ARG A 14 -8.85 7.31 15.47
N GLU A 15 -8.68 6.11 14.92
CA GLU A 15 -9.62 4.98 14.79
C GLU A 15 -9.64 4.46 13.34
N LEU A 16 -8.46 4.17 12.79
CA LEU A 16 -8.28 3.12 11.79
C LEU A 16 -7.31 2.11 12.38
N ARG A 17 -7.81 1.38 13.39
CA ARG A 17 -7.15 0.17 13.87
C ARG A 17 -7.35 -0.91 12.81
N TYR A 18 -6.31 -1.11 12.02
CA TYR A 18 -6.09 -2.33 11.25
C TYR A 18 -6.11 -3.53 12.20
N THR A 19 -7.20 -4.29 12.24
CA THR A 19 -7.22 -5.67 12.73
C THR A 19 -6.62 -6.58 11.67
N ARG A 20 -5.28 -6.61 11.60
CA ARG A 20 -4.58 -7.66 10.85
C ARG A 20 -4.67 -8.97 11.63
N PHE A 21 -5.36 -9.92 11.01
CA PHE A 21 -5.08 -11.35 11.00
C PHE A 21 -3.80 -11.76 11.73
N ASN A 22 -3.98 -12.41 12.88
CA ASN A 22 -3.10 -13.44 13.38
C ASN A 22 -3.85 -14.24 14.45
N LYS A 23 -4.15 -15.50 14.13
CA LYS A 23 -3.95 -16.67 15.01
C LYS A 23 -4.57 -17.91 14.35
N PHE A 24 -3.67 -18.71 13.80
CA PHE A 24 -3.68 -20.16 13.59
C PHE A 24 -4.92 -20.92 14.11
N PRO A 25 -5.50 -21.84 13.31
CA PRO A 25 -6.41 -22.84 13.86
C PRO A 25 -5.63 -23.73 14.83
N ILE A 26 -6.05 -23.71 16.09
CA ILE A 26 -5.61 -24.65 17.11
C ILE A 26 -6.07 -26.04 16.66
N PHE A 27 -5.14 -26.84 16.15
CA PHE A 27 -5.33 -28.28 15.98
C PHE A 27 -5.44 -28.91 17.38
N ASN A 28 -6.65 -29.04 17.90
CA ASN A 28 -6.92 -29.92 19.03
C ASN A 28 -6.76 -31.37 18.55
N ARG A 29 -5.55 -31.91 18.74
CA ARG A 29 -5.29 -33.36 18.78
C ARG A 29 -5.97 -33.92 20.04
N HIS A 30 -7.22 -34.36 19.91
CA HIS A 30 -7.77 -35.32 20.86
C HIS A 30 -7.10 -36.67 20.60
N PHE A 31 -6.13 -37.02 21.44
CA PHE A 31 -5.76 -38.42 21.66
C PHE A 31 -6.93 -39.09 22.40
N ALA A 32 -7.90 -39.61 21.64
CA ALA A 32 -8.89 -40.53 22.17
C ALA A 32 -8.28 -41.94 22.11
N ALA A 33 -7.80 -42.40 23.26
CA ALA A 33 -7.42 -43.78 23.48
C ALA A 33 -8.59 -44.70 23.10
N LYS A 34 -8.33 -45.71 22.27
CA LYS A 34 -9.28 -46.78 21.98
C LYS A 34 -9.41 -47.65 23.23
N SER A 35 -10.35 -47.33 24.11
CA SER A 35 -10.84 -48.29 25.11
C SER A 35 -11.93 -49.14 24.47
N THR A 36 -11.61 -50.38 24.14
CA THR A 36 -12.59 -51.38 23.74
C THR A 36 -13.42 -51.82 24.94
N CYS A 37 -14.61 -51.23 25.12
CA CYS A 37 -15.63 -51.79 26.00
C CYS A 37 -16.76 -52.37 25.13
N LYS A 38 -16.88 -53.70 25.17
CA LYS A 38 -18.00 -54.44 24.57
C LYS A 38 -19.27 -54.15 25.36
N GLY A 39 -20.27 -53.61 24.70
CA GLY A 39 -21.63 -53.45 25.22
C GLY A 39 -22.56 -53.07 24.08
N ALA A 40 -23.31 -54.05 23.57
CA ALA A 40 -24.27 -53.84 22.49
C ALA A 40 -25.39 -52.89 22.96
N GLN A 41 -25.53 -51.75 22.27
CA GLN A 41 -26.77 -50.97 22.27
C GLN A 41 -27.17 -50.69 20.82
N GLU A 42 -28.35 -51.17 20.50
CA GLU A 42 -29.03 -51.04 19.22
C GLU A 42 -29.24 -49.55 18.88
N LYS A 43 -28.74 -49.09 17.73
CA LYS A 43 -28.89 -47.70 17.31
C LYS A 43 -30.35 -47.44 16.92
N LYS A 44 -31.08 -46.66 17.73
CA LYS A 44 -32.39 -46.11 17.32
C LYS A 44 -32.22 -45.22 16.08
N PRO A 45 -33.15 -45.27 15.10
CA PRO A 45 -33.07 -44.46 13.89
C PRO A 45 -33.08 -42.96 14.25
N PRO A 46 -32.35 -42.12 13.50
CA PRO A 46 -32.34 -40.68 13.76
C PRO A 46 -33.76 -40.10 13.65
N PRO A 47 -34.15 -39.18 14.55
CA PRO A 47 -35.48 -38.58 14.51
C PRO A 47 -35.69 -37.84 13.18
N LYS A 48 -36.92 -37.94 12.64
CA LYS A 48 -37.30 -37.22 11.42
C LYS A 48 -37.14 -35.70 11.65
N PRO A 49 -36.53 -34.96 10.70
CA PRO A 49 -36.41 -33.52 10.82
C PRO A 49 -37.81 -32.89 10.91
N GLY A 50 -37.99 -31.93 11.82
CA GLY A 50 -39.25 -31.21 12.03
C GLY A 50 -40.15 -31.71 13.17
N TYR A 51 -39.70 -32.68 13.98
CA TYR A 51 -40.42 -33.12 15.17
C TYR A 51 -39.56 -33.04 16.44
N PHE A 52 -40.12 -32.49 17.53
CA PHE A 52 -39.51 -32.54 18.85
C PHE A 52 -39.58 -33.97 19.42
N PRO A 53 -38.63 -34.38 20.28
CA PRO A 53 -38.69 -35.66 21.00
C PRO A 53 -39.95 -35.82 21.88
N SER A 54 -40.62 -34.71 22.23
CA SER A 54 -41.85 -34.63 23.00
C SER A 54 -43.14 -34.70 22.17
N GLY A 55 -43.04 -34.83 20.83
CA GLY A 55 -44.20 -35.06 19.96
C GLY A 55 -44.84 -33.81 19.31
N GLY A 56 -44.23 -32.62 19.43
CA GLY A 56 -44.65 -31.42 18.70
C GLY A 56 -43.94 -31.22 17.36
N THR A 57 -44.59 -30.58 16.39
CA THR A 57 -43.97 -30.17 15.11
C THR A 57 -43.15 -28.89 15.29
N HIS A 58 -41.92 -28.87 14.80
CA HIS A 58 -41.10 -27.66 14.69
C HIS A 58 -41.45 -26.95 13.39
N ALA A 59 -41.54 -25.61 13.38
CA ALA A 59 -41.61 -24.85 12.14
C ALA A 59 -40.32 -25.11 11.35
N THR A 60 -40.43 -25.90 10.29
CA THR A 60 -39.34 -26.17 9.36
C THR A 60 -39.47 -25.24 8.17
N PHE A 61 -38.35 -24.88 7.54
CA PHE A 61 -38.36 -24.02 6.34
C PHE A 61 -39.18 -24.60 5.17
N ASP A 62 -39.65 -25.84 5.27
CA ASP A 62 -40.58 -26.50 4.35
C ASP A 62 -42.03 -25.96 4.43
N ASP A 63 -42.40 -25.23 5.49
CA ASP A 63 -43.74 -24.64 5.67
C ASP A 63 -43.90 -23.28 4.96
N LEU A 64 -42.83 -22.77 4.33
CA LEU A 64 -42.89 -21.54 3.55
C LEU A 64 -43.58 -21.79 2.21
N PRO A 65 -44.44 -20.87 1.73
CA PRO A 65 -45.03 -20.98 0.40
C PRO A 65 -43.91 -21.05 -0.63
N LYS A 66 -43.81 -22.18 -1.34
CA LYS A 66 -42.88 -22.32 -2.45
C LYS A 66 -43.26 -21.28 -3.51
N PRO A 67 -42.34 -20.39 -3.91
CA PRO A 67 -42.64 -19.41 -4.94
C PRO A 67 -43.08 -20.15 -6.21
N GLN A 68 -44.15 -19.68 -6.84
CA GLN A 68 -44.59 -20.22 -8.12
C GLN A 68 -43.60 -19.76 -9.19
N GLY A 69 -42.94 -20.72 -9.85
CA GLY A 69 -41.99 -20.45 -10.93
C GLY A 69 -40.53 -20.37 -10.50
N ASP A 70 -39.67 -20.07 -11.48
CA ASP A 70 -38.23 -19.97 -11.28
C ASP A 70 -37.88 -18.55 -10.81
N PHE A 71 -37.69 -18.40 -9.49
CA PHE A 71 -37.32 -17.13 -8.85
C PHE A 71 -36.18 -16.41 -9.56
N MET A 72 -35.20 -17.16 -10.07
CA MET A 72 -34.04 -16.58 -10.75
C MET A 72 -34.43 -15.90 -12.06
N LYS A 73 -35.44 -16.40 -12.78
CA LYS A 73 -35.93 -15.78 -14.01
C LYS A 73 -36.67 -14.48 -13.73
N GLU A 74 -37.55 -14.47 -12.73
CA GLU A 74 -38.28 -13.26 -12.35
C GLU A 74 -37.37 -12.19 -11.75
N TRP A 75 -36.40 -12.61 -10.93
CA TRP A 75 -35.40 -11.72 -10.37
C TRP A 75 -34.53 -11.09 -11.47
N LYS A 76 -34.04 -11.88 -12.44
CA LYS A 76 -33.29 -11.37 -13.59
C LYS A 76 -34.13 -10.39 -14.42
N ALA A 77 -35.39 -10.69 -14.66
CA ALA A 77 -36.29 -9.82 -15.42
C ALA A 77 -36.52 -8.47 -14.71
N LYS A 78 -36.69 -8.47 -13.38
CA LYS A 78 -36.80 -7.24 -12.59
C LYS A 78 -35.49 -6.46 -12.56
N ASN A 79 -34.37 -7.13 -12.29
CA ASN A 79 -33.06 -6.48 -12.19
C ASN A 79 -32.60 -5.89 -13.53
N SER A 80 -32.91 -6.55 -14.65
CA SER A 80 -32.62 -6.03 -15.99
C SER A 80 -33.31 -4.70 -16.27
N ARG A 81 -34.53 -4.49 -15.78
CA ARG A 81 -35.28 -3.23 -15.96
C ARG A 81 -34.65 -2.10 -15.15
N TYR A 82 -34.29 -2.37 -13.89
CA TYR A 82 -33.62 -1.38 -13.05
C TYR A 82 -32.23 -1.02 -13.59
N ASN A 83 -31.47 -2.00 -14.07
CA ASN A 83 -30.17 -1.75 -14.68
C ASN A 83 -30.30 -0.92 -15.97
N MET A 84 -31.31 -1.17 -16.80
CA MET A 84 -31.59 -0.34 -17.97
C MET A 84 -31.91 1.11 -17.60
N ALA A 85 -32.74 1.33 -16.59
CA ALA A 85 -33.06 2.68 -16.10
C ALA A 85 -31.84 3.38 -15.46
N LEU A 86 -30.99 2.64 -14.75
CA LEU A 86 -29.75 3.16 -14.20
C LEU A 86 -28.78 3.58 -15.32
N LEU A 87 -28.58 2.72 -16.32
CA LEU A 87 -27.69 2.97 -17.44
C LEU A 87 -28.19 4.14 -18.29
N SER A 88 -29.50 4.25 -18.54
CA SER A 88 -30.05 5.40 -19.25
C SER A 88 -29.89 6.69 -18.45
N GLY A 89 -30.05 6.66 -17.13
CA GLY A 89 -29.79 7.80 -16.25
C GLY A 89 -28.33 8.24 -16.27
N ILE A 90 -27.38 7.29 -16.20
CA ILE A 90 -25.95 7.58 -16.33
C ILE A 90 -25.63 8.16 -17.71
N ALA A 91 -26.17 7.58 -18.78
CA ALA A 91 -25.94 8.05 -20.14
C ALA A 91 -26.48 9.48 -20.33
N ALA A 92 -27.69 9.76 -19.83
CA ALA A 92 -28.28 11.09 -19.85
C ALA A 92 -27.44 12.10 -19.05
N PHE A 93 -26.97 11.72 -17.85
CA PHE A 93 -26.15 12.59 -17.01
C PHE A 93 -24.81 12.94 -17.68
N VAL A 94 -24.13 11.94 -18.24
CA VAL A 94 -22.88 12.16 -19.00
C VAL A 94 -23.13 13.02 -20.24
N GLY A 95 -24.22 12.76 -20.96
CA GLY A 95 -24.62 13.58 -22.11
C GLY A 95 -24.88 15.04 -21.76
N THR A 96 -25.60 15.29 -20.65
CA THR A 96 -25.84 16.65 -20.15
C THR A 96 -24.55 17.34 -19.72
N LEU A 97 -23.66 16.65 -19.00
CA LEU A 97 -22.36 17.20 -18.62
C LEU A 97 -21.52 17.57 -19.85
N PHE A 98 -21.47 16.68 -20.85
CA PHE A 98 -20.75 16.93 -22.09
C PHE A 98 -21.29 18.16 -22.81
N LEU A 99 -22.62 18.26 -22.96
CA LEU A 99 -23.27 19.42 -23.59
C LEU A 99 -22.94 20.70 -22.80
N CYS A 100 -23.06 20.68 -21.47
CA CYS A 100 -22.75 21.82 -20.62
C CYS A 100 -21.29 22.29 -20.76
N ILE A 101 -20.33 21.37 -20.92
CA ILE A 101 -18.92 21.70 -21.16
C ILE A 101 -18.75 22.31 -22.55
N THR A 102 -19.33 21.71 -23.58
CA THR A 102 -19.18 22.20 -24.97
C THR A 102 -19.88 23.51 -25.25
N SER A 103 -20.98 23.80 -24.54
CA SER A 103 -21.74 25.03 -24.73
C SER A 103 -21.10 26.25 -24.06
N GLU A 104 -20.02 26.08 -23.29
CA GLU A 104 -19.35 27.13 -22.51
C GLU A 104 -20.27 27.92 -21.54
N ASP A 105 -21.56 27.56 -21.43
CA ASP A 105 -22.54 28.16 -20.52
C ASP A 105 -22.17 27.93 -19.05
N PHE A 106 -21.53 26.79 -18.78
CA PHE A 106 -20.82 26.57 -17.52
C PHE A 106 -19.40 27.11 -17.66
N ARG A 107 -19.25 28.44 -17.59
CA ARG A 107 -18.00 29.05 -17.11
C ARG A 107 -17.84 28.68 -15.64
N LEU A 108 -17.51 27.42 -15.36
CA LEU A 108 -16.86 27.09 -14.10
C LEU A 108 -15.67 28.04 -14.04
N TYR A 109 -15.63 28.89 -13.01
CA TYR A 109 -14.51 29.77 -12.70
C TYR A 109 -13.27 28.93 -12.38
N TYR A 110 -12.76 28.22 -13.38
CA TYR A 110 -11.54 27.43 -13.34
C TYR A 110 -10.34 28.35 -13.49
N ASP A 111 -10.48 29.42 -14.26
CA ASP A 111 -9.48 30.48 -14.30
C ASP A 111 -9.56 31.31 -13.02
N ILE A 112 -8.51 31.16 -12.23
CA ILE A 112 -8.22 32.06 -11.12
C ILE A 112 -8.05 33.45 -11.75
N PRO A 113 -8.83 34.47 -11.35
CA PRO A 113 -8.64 35.80 -11.88
C PRO A 113 -7.20 36.25 -11.57
N ASP A 114 -6.52 36.81 -12.57
CA ASP A 114 -5.20 37.40 -12.39
C ASP A 114 -5.31 38.54 -11.39
N TYR A 115 -4.99 38.24 -10.13
CA TYR A 115 -4.79 39.24 -9.12
C TYR A 115 -3.47 39.95 -9.42
N PRO A 116 -3.44 41.30 -9.44
CA PRO A 116 -2.19 42.03 -9.59
C PRO A 116 -1.40 41.88 -8.29
N TYR A 117 -0.64 40.79 -8.18
CA TYR A 117 0.30 40.59 -7.09
C TYR A 117 1.41 41.63 -7.19
N THR A 118 1.79 42.16 -6.05
CA THR A 118 3.00 42.98 -5.96
C THR A 118 4.23 42.10 -6.22
N GLU A 119 5.33 42.67 -6.70
CA GLU A 119 6.57 41.93 -6.99
C GLU A 119 7.07 41.16 -5.75
N ASP A 120 6.86 41.73 -4.55
CA ASP A 120 7.22 41.11 -3.28
C ASP A 120 6.34 39.87 -2.96
N GLU A 121 5.04 39.89 -3.28
CA GLU A 121 4.14 38.75 -3.11
C GLU A 121 4.47 37.62 -4.10
N MET A 122 4.80 37.94 -5.35
CA MET A 122 5.22 36.93 -6.34
C MET A 122 6.51 36.22 -5.92
N GLU A 123 7.47 36.96 -5.34
CA GLU A 123 8.70 36.36 -4.82
C GLU A 123 8.43 35.45 -3.61
N GLU A 124 7.45 35.78 -2.78
CA GLU A 124 7.01 34.93 -1.65
C GLU A 124 6.34 33.65 -2.15
N PHE A 125 5.48 33.73 -3.17
CA PHE A 125 4.87 32.55 -3.78
C PHE A 125 5.91 31.64 -4.45
N ALA A 126 6.87 32.19 -5.18
CA ALA A 126 7.95 31.41 -5.79
C ALA A 126 8.77 30.64 -4.74
N LYS A 127 9.13 31.29 -3.61
CA LYS A 127 9.83 30.63 -2.49
C LYS A 127 8.98 29.52 -1.85
N GLU A 128 7.68 29.76 -1.70
CA GLU A 128 6.74 28.82 -1.11
C GLU A 128 6.52 27.60 -2.04
N GLU A 129 6.48 27.82 -3.36
CA GLU A 129 6.42 26.77 -4.37
C GLU A 129 7.70 25.92 -4.39
N GLU A 130 8.88 26.55 -4.40
CA GLU A 130 10.17 25.85 -4.28
C GLU A 130 10.23 24.99 -3.00
N ARG A 131 9.69 25.50 -1.88
CA ARG A 131 9.62 24.73 -0.62
C ARG A 131 8.72 23.50 -0.76
N ARG A 132 7.57 23.65 -1.42
CA ARG A 132 6.63 22.54 -1.66
C ARG A 132 7.21 21.49 -2.60
N GLU A 133 7.91 21.91 -3.64
CA GLU A 133 8.59 21.00 -4.55
C GLU A 133 9.71 20.24 -3.86
N GLN A 134 10.56 20.94 -3.08
CA GLN A 134 11.59 20.30 -2.27
C GLN A 134 11.00 19.29 -1.27
N GLU A 135 9.87 19.60 -0.64
CA GLU A 135 9.19 18.66 0.26
C GLU A 135 8.63 17.43 -0.49
N LYS A 136 8.07 17.62 -1.69
CA LYS A 136 7.60 16.52 -2.54
C LYS A 136 8.76 15.62 -2.97
N GLU A 137 9.85 16.21 -3.48
CA GLU A 137 11.06 15.49 -3.87
C GLU A 137 11.65 14.71 -2.70
N GLU A 138 11.74 15.30 -1.50
CA GLU A 138 12.26 14.62 -0.32
C GLU A 138 11.35 13.45 0.11
N ARG A 139 10.02 13.58 -0.02
CA ARG A 139 9.09 12.49 0.25
C ARG A 139 9.23 11.36 -0.76
N GLU A 140 9.43 11.69 -2.04
CA GLU A 140 9.66 10.71 -3.10
C GLU A 140 11.00 10.01 -2.94
N GLN A 141 12.07 10.74 -2.63
CA GLN A 141 13.38 10.18 -2.29
C GLN A 141 13.29 9.23 -1.10
N ARG A 142 12.64 9.64 0.01
CA ARG A 142 12.43 8.74 1.17
C ARG A 142 11.61 7.51 0.84
N ARG A 143 10.69 7.60 -0.11
CA ARG A 143 9.92 6.45 -0.59
C ARG A 143 10.81 5.52 -1.41
N GLN A 144 11.62 6.06 -2.30
CA GLN A 144 12.55 5.32 -3.14
C GLN A 144 13.60 4.61 -2.28
N ASP A 145 14.28 5.33 -1.38
CA ASP A 145 15.26 4.78 -0.43
C ASP A 145 14.67 3.61 0.38
N ARG A 146 13.38 3.71 0.76
CA ARG A 146 12.69 2.64 1.48
C ARG A 146 12.42 1.41 0.62
N LEU A 147 12.15 1.59 -0.68
CA LEU A 147 11.96 0.48 -1.61
C LEU A 147 13.30 -0.21 -1.87
N ASP A 148 14.33 0.57 -2.15
CA ASP A 148 15.68 0.07 -2.42
C ASP A 148 16.23 -0.69 -1.19
N ALA A 149 16.06 -0.15 0.02
CA ALA A 149 16.45 -0.83 1.26
C ALA A 149 15.69 -2.15 1.50
N LYS A 150 14.42 -2.24 1.09
CA LYS A 150 13.65 -3.49 1.19
C LYS A 150 14.14 -4.53 0.20
N GLU A 151 14.40 -4.13 -1.04
CA GLU A 151 14.93 -5.01 -2.08
C GLU A 151 16.30 -5.55 -1.67
N LEU A 152 17.19 -4.68 -1.21
CA LEU A 152 18.52 -5.05 -0.73
C LEU A 152 18.45 -6.00 0.47
N LYS A 153 17.50 -5.81 1.38
CA LYS A 153 17.26 -6.73 2.50
C LYS A 153 16.78 -8.11 2.03
N VAL A 154 15.93 -8.17 1.01
CA VAL A 154 15.47 -9.45 0.44
C VAL A 154 16.62 -10.16 -0.27
N ARG A 155 17.42 -9.45 -1.06
CA ARG A 155 18.62 -10.01 -1.70
C ARG A 155 19.61 -10.57 -0.69
N ARG A 156 19.93 -9.81 0.37
CA ARG A 156 20.80 -10.28 1.47
C ARG A 156 20.27 -11.53 2.18
N ARG A 157 18.95 -11.65 2.34
CA ARG A 157 18.35 -12.86 2.93
C ARG A 157 18.54 -14.06 2.01
N LYS A 158 18.25 -13.92 0.71
CA LYS A 158 18.45 -14.97 -0.27
C LYS A 158 19.91 -15.40 -0.36
N ALA A 159 20.84 -14.44 -0.41
CA ALA A 159 22.28 -14.73 -0.41
C ALA A 159 22.71 -15.46 0.87
N LYS A 160 22.18 -15.07 2.03
CA LYS A 160 22.46 -15.76 3.30
C LYS A 160 21.93 -17.20 3.31
N GLU A 161 20.73 -17.42 2.79
CA GLU A 161 20.13 -18.75 2.64
C GLU A 161 20.94 -19.62 1.67
N ALA A 162 21.36 -19.06 0.53
CA ALA A 162 22.24 -19.71 -0.45
C ALA A 162 23.60 -20.09 0.16
N MET A 163 24.24 -19.17 0.89
CA MET A 163 25.50 -19.45 1.58
C MET A 163 25.35 -20.51 2.68
N SER A 164 24.25 -20.50 3.45
CA SER A 164 24.03 -21.59 4.42
C SER A 164 23.86 -22.94 3.74
N ARG A 165 23.20 -22.97 2.58
CA ARG A 165 23.01 -24.19 1.79
C ARG A 165 24.32 -24.69 1.17
N GLU A 166 25.15 -23.78 0.66
CA GLU A 166 26.51 -24.08 0.18
C GLU A 166 27.34 -24.73 1.29
N VAL A 167 27.33 -24.15 2.50
CA VAL A 167 28.06 -24.69 3.65
C VAL A 167 27.55 -26.06 4.07
N GLU A 168 26.23 -26.28 4.07
CA GLU A 168 25.63 -27.60 4.33
C GLU A 168 26.11 -28.64 3.31
N LEU A 169 26.13 -28.31 2.02
CA LEU A 169 26.57 -29.22 0.96
C LEU A 169 28.08 -29.50 1.02
N MET A 170 28.91 -28.48 1.27
CA MET A 170 30.35 -28.67 1.48
C MET A 170 30.64 -29.55 2.71
N GLN A 171 29.87 -29.36 3.79
CA GLN A 171 30.04 -30.16 5.00
C GLN A 171 29.59 -31.61 4.78
N LYS A 172 28.52 -31.83 4.02
CA LYS A 172 28.08 -33.16 3.61
C LYS A 172 29.12 -33.87 2.72
N ASP A 173 29.76 -33.15 1.80
CA ASP A 173 30.87 -33.68 1.00
C ASP A 173 32.06 -34.12 1.87
N LEU A 174 32.40 -33.31 2.89
CA LEU A 174 33.47 -33.59 3.83
C LEU A 174 33.17 -34.79 4.75
N ASP A 175 31.93 -34.92 5.21
CA ASP A 175 31.53 -35.94 6.21
C ASP A 175 31.14 -37.28 5.57
N GLU A 176 30.42 -37.27 4.44
CA GLU A 176 29.86 -38.46 3.78
C GLU A 176 30.63 -38.85 2.50
N GLY A 177 31.37 -37.94 1.87
CA GLY A 177 32.25 -38.21 0.72
C GLY A 177 31.57 -38.51 -0.62
N ASP A 178 30.24 -38.64 -0.64
CA ASP A 178 29.45 -39.00 -1.82
C ASP A 178 28.28 -38.00 -2.00
N LEU A 179 28.55 -36.83 -2.58
CA LEU A 179 27.48 -35.95 -3.08
C LEU A 179 26.88 -36.51 -4.37
N ASP A 180 25.55 -36.44 -4.50
CA ASP A 180 24.86 -36.80 -5.74
C ASP A 180 25.23 -35.81 -6.87
N GLU A 181 25.16 -36.23 -8.14
CA GLU A 181 25.52 -35.37 -9.29
C GLU A 181 24.70 -34.06 -9.30
N GLY A 182 23.44 -34.13 -8.83
CA GLY A 182 22.58 -32.96 -8.66
C GLY A 182 23.02 -32.02 -7.53
N GLU A 183 23.53 -32.56 -6.42
CA GLU A 183 24.00 -31.79 -5.27
C GLU A 183 25.35 -31.12 -5.57
N MET A 184 26.23 -31.79 -6.34
CA MET A 184 27.47 -31.20 -6.85
C MET A 184 27.19 -30.05 -7.83
N ALA A 185 26.20 -30.20 -8.72
CA ALA A 185 25.79 -29.13 -9.61
C ALA A 185 25.19 -27.94 -8.84
N GLU A 186 24.38 -28.21 -7.81
CA GLU A 186 23.84 -27.19 -6.90
C GLU A 186 24.98 -26.45 -6.17
N LEU A 187 25.99 -27.16 -5.68
CA LEU A 187 27.13 -26.55 -5.01
C LEU A 187 27.92 -25.62 -5.95
N ILE A 188 28.19 -26.05 -7.18
CA ILE A 188 28.86 -25.20 -8.18
C ILE A 188 28.04 -23.93 -8.46
N GLN A 189 26.72 -24.05 -8.63
CA GLN A 189 25.85 -22.89 -8.84
C GLN A 189 25.86 -21.95 -7.63
N LEU A 190 25.78 -22.47 -6.41
CA LEU A 190 25.80 -21.65 -5.20
C LEU A 190 27.13 -20.91 -5.01
N THR A 191 28.26 -21.53 -5.36
CA THR A 191 29.57 -20.85 -5.32
C THR A 191 29.65 -19.71 -6.34
N GLN A 192 29.13 -19.90 -7.55
CA GLN A 192 29.04 -18.85 -8.56
C GLN A 192 28.12 -17.71 -8.10
N ASP A 193 26.92 -18.04 -7.60
CA ASP A 193 25.96 -17.08 -7.05
C ASP A 193 26.56 -16.26 -5.90
N ARG A 194 27.43 -16.86 -5.08
CA ARG A 194 28.15 -16.16 -4.00
C ARG A 194 29.15 -15.16 -4.55
N GLU A 195 29.99 -15.56 -5.50
CA GLU A 195 30.96 -14.66 -6.14
C GLU A 195 30.27 -13.48 -6.82
N GLU A 196 29.16 -13.75 -7.52
CA GLU A 196 28.30 -12.73 -8.13
C GLU A 196 27.69 -11.80 -7.10
N PHE A 197 27.21 -12.34 -5.97
CA PHE A 197 26.66 -11.54 -4.89
C PHE A 197 27.73 -10.66 -4.21
N GLU A 198 28.93 -11.18 -3.98
CA GLU A 198 30.05 -10.41 -3.43
C GLU A 198 30.49 -9.29 -4.38
N ALA A 199 30.55 -9.57 -5.69
CA ALA A 199 30.84 -8.56 -6.71
C ALA A 199 29.77 -7.47 -6.72
N TYR A 200 28.50 -7.87 -6.69
CA TYR A 200 27.36 -6.95 -6.60
C TYR A 200 27.40 -6.07 -5.34
N GLU A 201 27.70 -6.63 -4.15
CA GLU A 201 27.80 -5.82 -2.93
C GLU A 201 28.96 -4.81 -3.01
N ARG A 202 30.09 -5.17 -3.61
CA ARG A 202 31.21 -4.24 -3.84
C ARG A 202 30.84 -3.12 -4.80
N GLU A 203 30.08 -3.41 -5.85
CA GLU A 203 29.58 -2.40 -6.79
C GLU A 203 28.55 -1.47 -6.15
N GLU A 204 27.59 -2.01 -5.40
CA GLU A 204 26.58 -1.21 -4.69
C GLU A 204 27.23 -0.27 -3.66
N LEU A 205 28.24 -0.74 -2.91
CA LEU A 205 28.99 0.11 -2.00
C LEU A 205 29.70 1.26 -2.72
N LYS A 206 30.25 1.02 -3.92
CA LYS A 206 30.84 2.08 -4.75
C LYS A 206 29.78 3.08 -5.22
N ARG A 207 28.62 2.59 -5.71
CA ARG A 207 27.52 3.44 -6.14
C ARG A 207 27.01 4.34 -5.01
N LEU A 208 26.81 3.79 -3.82
CA LEU A 208 26.38 4.56 -2.65
C LEU A 208 27.42 5.63 -2.27
N ALA A 209 28.71 5.28 -2.29
CA ALA A 209 29.78 6.24 -2.00
C ALA A 209 29.88 7.36 -3.06
N GLU A 210 29.60 7.06 -4.33
CA GLU A 210 29.53 8.07 -5.40
C GLU A 210 28.31 8.99 -5.23
N GLN A 211 27.14 8.42 -4.94
CA GLN A 211 25.93 9.19 -4.67
C GLN A 211 26.09 10.11 -3.44
N GLU A 212 26.77 9.66 -2.39
CA GLU A 212 27.07 10.51 -1.22
C GLU A 212 27.97 11.68 -1.61
N LYS A 213 29.01 11.45 -2.42
CA LYS A 213 29.88 12.53 -2.93
C LYS A 213 29.12 13.52 -3.81
N GLU A 214 28.21 13.04 -4.65
CA GLU A 214 27.35 13.91 -5.46
C GLU A 214 26.40 14.73 -4.59
N ARG A 215 25.75 14.10 -3.61
CA ARG A 215 24.89 14.79 -2.63
C ARG A 215 25.66 15.85 -1.86
N GLU A 216 26.91 15.60 -1.47
CA GLU A 216 27.75 16.59 -0.81
C GLU A 216 28.14 17.76 -1.73
N LYS A 217 28.46 17.50 -3.00
CA LYS A 217 28.73 18.55 -4.00
C LYS A 217 27.50 19.43 -4.19
N ILE A 218 26.34 18.82 -4.38
CA ILE A 218 25.06 19.52 -4.54
C ILE A 218 24.74 20.36 -3.30
N LYS A 219 24.96 19.83 -2.09
CA LYS A 219 24.78 20.60 -0.84
C LYS A 219 25.68 21.82 -0.78
N LYS A 220 26.97 21.67 -1.12
CA LYS A 220 27.94 22.78 -1.14
C LYS A 220 27.58 23.82 -2.20
N GLU A 221 27.10 23.40 -3.36
CA GLU A 221 26.66 24.30 -4.43
C GLU A 221 25.38 25.06 -4.03
N LYS A 222 24.37 24.35 -3.50
CA LYS A 222 23.14 24.98 -2.98
C LYS A 222 23.43 25.97 -1.86
N GLU A 223 24.37 25.67 -0.97
CA GLU A 223 24.76 26.59 0.11
C GLU A 223 25.45 27.85 -0.44
N LYS A 224 26.35 27.70 -1.42
CA LYS A 224 26.96 28.84 -2.12
C LYS A 224 25.92 29.70 -2.84
N ALA A 225 24.98 29.08 -3.54
CA ALA A 225 23.90 29.76 -4.23
C ALA A 225 23.01 30.55 -3.25
N ARG A 226 22.66 29.96 -2.10
CA ARG A 226 21.90 30.65 -1.03
C ARG A 226 22.67 31.84 -0.47
N GLN A 227 23.97 31.70 -0.23
CA GLN A 227 24.81 32.80 0.25
C GLN A 227 24.93 33.93 -0.77
N GLU A 228 24.99 33.62 -2.06
CA GLU A 228 25.02 34.62 -3.14
C GLU A 228 23.68 35.35 -3.27
N GLN A 229 22.56 34.63 -3.28
CA GLN A 229 21.22 35.21 -3.28
C GLN A 229 20.98 36.11 -2.07
N GLN A 230 21.42 35.68 -0.87
CA GLN A 230 21.28 36.50 0.34
C GLN A 230 22.09 37.79 0.24
N LYS A 231 23.31 37.74 -0.30
CA LYS A 231 24.12 38.94 -0.57
C LYS A 231 23.48 39.87 -1.61
N GLN A 232 22.82 39.32 -2.64
CA GLN A 232 22.10 40.12 -3.62
C GLN A 232 20.90 40.83 -2.99
N ARG A 233 20.08 40.12 -2.19
CA ARG A 233 18.96 40.70 -1.45
C ARG A 233 19.40 41.78 -0.46
N ASP A 234 20.49 41.56 0.27
CA ASP A 234 21.02 42.54 1.21
C ASP A 234 21.54 43.81 0.50
N LYS A 235 22.05 43.69 -0.73
CA LYS A 235 22.45 44.85 -1.55
C LYS A 235 21.21 45.60 -2.05
N GLU A 236 20.24 44.89 -2.61
CA GLU A 236 19.00 45.48 -3.13
C GLU A 236 18.23 46.21 -2.03
N ARG A 237 18.13 45.61 -0.84
CA ARG A 237 17.52 46.26 0.33
C ARG A 237 18.24 47.55 0.72
N LYS A 238 19.57 47.55 0.73
CA LYS A 238 20.38 48.76 1.02
C LYS A 238 20.23 49.83 -0.06
N GLU A 239 19.99 49.46 -1.32
CA GLU A 239 19.74 50.42 -2.40
C GLU A 239 18.32 51.02 -2.29
N ARG A 240 17.30 50.20 -1.98
CA ARG A 240 15.93 50.65 -1.70
C ARG A 240 15.88 51.61 -0.49
N GLU A 241 16.62 51.32 0.58
CA GLU A 241 16.71 52.17 1.79
C GLU A 241 17.46 53.49 1.53
N LYS A 242 18.40 53.53 0.57
CA LYS A 242 19.11 54.77 0.18
C LYS A 242 18.34 55.63 -0.82
N GLY A 243 17.50 55.04 -1.67
CA GLY A 243 16.67 55.76 -2.63
C GLY A 243 15.42 56.41 -2.02
N THR A 244 15.09 56.07 -0.77
CA THR A 244 13.91 56.58 -0.05
C THR A 244 14.24 57.66 1.00
N ALA A 245 15.52 58.02 1.16
CA ALA A 245 16.01 59.10 2.04
C ALA A 245 16.46 60.30 1.22
#